data_AF-A0A816U0K9-F1
#
_entry.id   AF-A0A816U0K9-F1
#
_cell.length_a   1.000
_cell.length_b   1.000
_cell.length_c   1.000
_cell.angle_alpha   90.00
_cell.angle_beta   90.00
_cell.angle_gamma   90.00
#
_symmetry.space_group_name_H-M   'P 1'
#
loop_
_entity.id
_entity.type
_entity.pdbx_description
1 polymer ?
#
loop_
_entity_poly.entity_id
_entity_poly.type
_entity_poly.pdbx_seq_one_letter_code
_entity_poly.pdbx_strand_id
1 'polypeptide(L)'
;MSSSSLTLFFFFFFASTFLYTSTNSFNITNILNQNNEFSTFNNLLTQTNLASAINSRQTITVLALSNDAVSHFSDQSAEDNKKVLSLLIILDYYDIKKLRSLNKKSVILTTLFQASGQAKGEQGFVNATVMDNGDVMFGSAVPGSILDSKLIDSVATHPYNISVLHIDSSIRFMNPDGSFDVGSSSKPLPPQPPNDDDYEFDEPPSPPSSTTKPVVADATAATAKPPSAATAKPPSAAKANSTSGVSAISTPNFASAFVISSFWLFMTVW
;
A
#
# COMPACT_ATOMS: atom_id res chain seq x y z
N MET A 1 -49.55 36.63 -25.35
CA MET A 1 -48.15 36.65 -24.87
C MET A 1 -48.08 35.84 -23.58
N SER A 2 -47.59 34.59 -23.61
CA SER A 2 -47.48 33.75 -22.38
C SER A 2 -46.48 32.60 -22.55
N SER A 3 -46.38 32.03 -23.77
CA SER A 3 -45.56 30.85 -24.08
C SER A 3 -44.05 31.01 -23.85
N SER A 4 -43.52 32.24 -23.92
CA SER A 4 -42.07 32.50 -23.84
C SER A 4 -41.50 32.54 -22.41
N SER A 5 -42.34 32.64 -21.38
CA SER A 5 -41.89 32.71 -19.98
C SER A 5 -41.71 31.33 -19.36
N LEU A 6 -42.54 30.36 -19.77
CA LEU A 6 -42.49 28.98 -19.26
C LEU A 6 -41.25 28.22 -19.74
N THR A 7 -40.86 28.40 -21.00
CA THR A 7 -39.64 27.80 -21.58
C THR A 7 -38.36 28.32 -20.95
N LEU A 8 -38.32 29.61 -20.58
CA LEU A 8 -37.15 30.20 -19.90
C LEU A 8 -36.96 29.60 -18.50
N PHE A 9 -38.05 29.33 -17.77
CA PHE A 9 -38.01 28.68 -16.46
C PHE A 9 -37.50 27.24 -16.54
N PHE A 10 -37.95 26.46 -17.53
CA PHE A 10 -37.42 25.11 -17.76
C PHE A 10 -35.92 25.11 -18.13
N PHE A 11 -35.48 26.09 -18.93
CA PHE A 11 -34.06 26.22 -19.27
C PHE A 11 -33.18 26.54 -18.06
N PHE A 12 -33.66 27.40 -17.16
CA PHE A 12 -32.95 27.74 -15.92
C PHE A 12 -32.89 26.57 -14.93
N PHE A 13 -33.97 25.77 -14.82
CA PHE A 13 -34.01 24.60 -13.95
C PHE A 13 -33.09 23.47 -14.47
N PHE A 14 -33.01 23.28 -15.79
CA PHE A 14 -32.11 22.29 -16.41
C PHE A 14 -30.64 22.72 -16.38
N ALA A 15 -30.35 24.04 -16.36
CA ALA A 15 -29.00 24.57 -16.17
C ALA A 15 -28.49 24.41 -14.72
N SER A 16 -29.38 24.44 -13.73
CA SER A 16 -29.01 24.36 -12.31
C SER A 16 -28.64 22.94 -11.83
N THR A 17 -28.85 21.90 -12.63
CA THR A 17 -28.44 20.52 -12.30
C THR A 17 -27.01 20.18 -12.73
N PHE A 18 -26.24 21.16 -13.22
CA PHE A 18 -24.85 20.94 -13.63
C PHE A 18 -23.89 20.86 -12.41
N LEU A 19 -23.85 19.67 -11.82
CA LEU A 19 -22.67 19.07 -11.19
C LEU A 19 -22.13 19.76 -9.92
N TYR A 20 -22.88 19.70 -8.82
CA TYR A 20 -22.25 19.53 -7.50
C TYR A 20 -21.71 18.09 -7.38
N THR A 21 -20.57 17.80 -8.02
CA THR A 21 -19.80 16.61 -7.65
C THR A 21 -19.09 16.90 -6.33
N SER A 22 -19.49 16.22 -5.25
CA SER A 22 -18.73 16.23 -4.01
C SER A 22 -17.36 15.60 -4.26
N THR A 23 -16.35 16.44 -4.49
CA THR A 23 -14.96 16.00 -4.57
C THR A 23 -14.51 15.58 -3.18
N ASN A 24 -14.53 14.28 -2.89
CA ASN A 24 -13.83 13.71 -1.76
C ASN A 24 -12.31 13.89 -1.98
N SER A 25 -11.79 15.05 -1.57
CA SER A 25 -10.38 15.39 -1.70
C SER A 25 -9.57 14.62 -0.66
N PHE A 26 -9.03 13.48 -1.05
CA PHE A 26 -7.93 12.86 -0.34
C PHE A 26 -6.63 13.61 -0.64
N ASN A 27 -5.61 13.40 0.20
CA ASN A 27 -4.24 13.82 -0.10
C ASN A 27 -3.30 12.65 0.22
N ILE A 28 -2.64 12.10 -0.81
CA ILE A 28 -1.73 10.96 -0.66
C ILE A 28 -0.58 11.26 0.30
N THR A 29 -0.05 12.49 0.31
CA THR A 29 1.09 12.82 1.17
C THR A 29 0.68 12.85 2.64
N ASN A 30 -0.53 13.32 2.94
CA ASN A 30 -1.10 13.27 4.28
C ASN A 30 -1.44 11.85 4.72
N ILE A 31 -1.91 10.99 3.81
CA ILE A 31 -2.20 9.58 4.09
C ILE A 31 -0.90 8.83 4.42
N LEU A 32 0.12 8.94 3.58
CA LEU A 32 1.40 8.25 3.79
C LEU A 32 2.17 8.80 5.00
N ASN A 33 2.04 10.10 5.32
CA ASN A 33 2.65 10.69 6.51
C ASN A 33 2.10 10.17 7.85
N GLN A 34 1.02 9.36 7.86
CA GLN A 34 0.56 8.70 9.08
C GLN A 34 1.48 7.55 9.50
N ASN A 35 2.22 6.96 8.54
CA ASN A 35 3.05 5.78 8.76
C ASN A 35 4.48 6.02 8.24
N ASN A 36 5.44 6.17 9.15
CA ASN A 36 6.84 6.50 8.82
C ASN A 36 7.55 5.49 7.91
N GLU A 37 7.04 4.25 7.82
CA GLU A 37 7.54 3.17 6.96
C GLU A 37 7.42 3.47 5.46
N PHE A 38 6.57 4.43 5.06
CA PHE A 38 6.38 4.86 3.67
C PHE A 38 6.98 6.26 3.38
N SER A 39 7.79 6.80 4.29
CA SER A 39 8.29 8.18 4.19
C SER A 39 9.23 8.41 3.00
N THR A 40 10.09 7.46 2.64
CA THR A 40 10.95 7.55 1.44
C THR A 40 10.10 7.53 0.17
N PHE A 41 9.11 6.64 0.09
CA PHE A 41 8.15 6.57 -1.02
C PHE A 41 7.38 7.90 -1.18
N ASN A 42 6.87 8.46 -0.07
CA ASN A 42 6.15 9.74 -0.07
C ASN A 42 7.02 10.92 -0.55
N ASN A 43 8.28 10.96 -0.13
CA ASN A 43 9.25 11.96 -0.60
C ASN A 43 9.49 11.85 -2.11
N LEU A 44 9.69 10.63 -2.64
CA LEU A 44 9.87 10.41 -4.08
C LEU A 44 8.62 10.80 -4.89
N LEU A 45 7.41 10.45 -4.43
CA LEU A 45 6.16 10.90 -5.06
C LEU A 45 6.06 12.44 -5.10
N THR A 46 6.55 13.12 -4.08
CA THR A 46 6.56 14.59 -4.02
C THR A 46 7.58 15.17 -5.00
N GLN A 47 8.84 14.69 -4.97
CA GLN A 47 9.92 15.16 -5.85
C GLN A 47 9.62 14.94 -7.34
N THR A 48 9.00 13.81 -7.70
CA THR A 48 8.62 13.47 -9.08
C THR A 48 7.32 14.14 -9.55
N ASN A 49 6.68 14.96 -8.70
CA ASN A 49 5.35 15.56 -8.88
C ASN A 49 4.18 14.56 -9.01
N LEU A 50 4.41 13.27 -8.81
CA LEU A 50 3.36 12.24 -8.84
C LEU A 50 2.34 12.42 -7.71
N ALA A 51 2.72 12.97 -6.56
CA ALA A 51 1.79 13.32 -5.48
C ALA A 51 0.67 14.27 -5.96
N SER A 52 1.00 15.27 -6.79
CA SER A 52 0.01 16.18 -7.40
C SER A 52 -0.84 15.48 -8.46
N ALA A 53 -0.23 14.60 -9.26
CA ALA A 53 -0.94 13.78 -10.25
C ALA A 53 -1.90 12.76 -9.63
N ILE A 54 -1.62 12.28 -8.42
CA ILE A 54 -2.51 11.42 -7.61
C ILE A 54 -3.66 12.26 -7.04
N ASN A 55 -3.35 13.38 -6.36
CA ASN A 55 -4.33 14.22 -5.66
C ASN A 55 -5.33 14.93 -6.60
N SER A 56 -5.02 15.02 -7.90
CA SER A 56 -5.93 15.58 -8.91
C SER A 56 -6.93 14.57 -9.48
N ARG A 57 -6.90 13.30 -9.05
CA ARG A 57 -7.81 12.24 -9.51
C ARG A 57 -9.00 12.08 -8.56
N GLN A 58 -10.16 11.76 -9.14
CA GLN A 58 -11.37 11.41 -8.36
C GLN A 58 -11.30 10.00 -7.78
N THR A 59 -10.59 9.12 -8.47
CA THR A 59 -10.50 7.67 -8.23
C THR A 59 -9.06 7.24 -8.55
N ILE A 60 -8.41 6.53 -7.63
CA ILE A 60 -7.01 6.09 -7.77
C ILE A 60 -6.72 4.86 -6.87
N THR A 61 -5.74 4.04 -7.24
CA THR A 61 -5.10 3.09 -6.33
C THR A 61 -3.59 3.28 -6.35
N VAL A 62 -2.98 3.41 -5.18
CA VAL A 62 -1.53 3.57 -5.03
C VAL A 62 -0.97 2.30 -4.42
N LEU A 63 -0.05 1.64 -5.14
CA LEU A 63 0.76 0.55 -4.59
C LEU A 63 1.94 1.19 -3.86
N ALA A 64 1.88 1.17 -2.52
CA ALA A 64 2.86 1.76 -1.64
C ALA A 64 3.97 0.76 -1.31
N LEU A 65 5.20 1.28 -1.25
CA LEU A 65 6.41 0.52 -0.93
C LEU A 65 7.01 1.02 0.38
N SER A 66 7.42 0.07 1.23
CA SER A 66 8.21 0.39 2.42
C SER A 66 9.54 1.05 2.07
N ASN A 67 10.13 1.78 3.02
CA ASN A 67 11.43 2.44 2.84
C ASN A 67 12.52 1.44 2.38
N ASP A 68 12.47 0.21 2.89
CA ASP A 68 13.40 -0.87 2.52
C ASP A 68 13.19 -1.28 1.05
N ALA A 69 11.95 -1.52 0.63
CA ALA A 69 11.62 -1.88 -0.75
C ALA A 69 12.00 -0.79 -1.77
N VAL A 70 11.88 0.48 -1.39
CA VAL A 70 12.29 1.64 -2.21
C VAL A 70 13.81 1.72 -2.39
N SER A 71 14.59 1.32 -1.38
CA SER A 71 16.07 1.41 -1.41
C SER A 71 16.71 0.60 -2.54
N HIS A 72 16.01 -0.41 -3.08
CA HIS A 72 16.51 -1.25 -4.17
C HIS A 72 16.53 -0.57 -5.55
N PHE A 73 15.85 0.57 -5.74
CA PHE A 73 15.85 1.30 -7.01
C PHE A 73 16.00 2.82 -6.89
N SER A 74 15.97 3.39 -5.68
CA SER A 74 16.05 4.85 -5.46
C SER A 74 17.30 5.51 -6.06
N ASP A 75 18.40 4.77 -6.21
CA ASP A 75 19.68 5.25 -6.76
C ASP A 75 19.64 5.49 -8.29
N GLN A 76 18.53 5.16 -8.96
CA GLN A 76 18.32 5.43 -10.38
C GLN A 76 18.11 6.92 -10.69
N SER A 77 18.08 7.28 -11.98
CA SER A 77 17.83 8.66 -12.39
C SER A 77 16.43 9.13 -11.94
N ALA A 78 16.24 10.45 -11.77
CA ALA A 78 14.95 11.01 -11.39
C ALA A 78 13.82 10.67 -12.39
N GLU A 79 14.15 10.54 -13.67
CA GLU A 79 13.19 10.14 -14.70
C GLU A 79 12.87 8.64 -14.65
N ASP A 80 13.83 7.77 -14.34
CA ASP A 80 13.58 6.33 -14.21
C ASP A 80 12.80 6.01 -12.94
N ASN A 81 13.18 6.62 -11.82
CA ASN A 81 12.38 6.61 -10.58
C ASN A 81 10.94 7.06 -10.86
N LYS A 82 10.73 8.13 -11.62
CA LYS A 82 9.39 8.61 -11.99
C LYS A 82 8.62 7.61 -12.86
N LYS A 83 9.26 6.93 -13.83
CA LYS A 83 8.62 5.86 -14.62
C LYS A 83 8.15 4.72 -13.71
N VAL A 84 9.04 4.18 -12.88
CA VAL A 84 8.73 3.07 -11.95
C VAL A 84 7.61 3.47 -10.99
N LEU A 85 7.70 4.62 -10.33
CA LEU A 85 6.66 5.11 -9.42
C LEU A 85 5.32 5.35 -10.13
N SER A 86 5.33 5.80 -11.40
CA SER A 86 4.10 5.99 -12.17
C SER A 86 3.43 4.69 -12.62
N LEU A 87 4.18 3.58 -12.68
CA LEU A 87 3.64 2.22 -12.90
C LEU A 87 2.95 1.68 -11.64
N LEU A 88 3.40 2.08 -10.45
CA LEU A 88 2.80 1.69 -9.17
C LEU A 88 1.47 2.41 -8.85
N ILE A 89 1.01 3.32 -9.72
CA ILE A 89 -0.19 4.14 -9.49
C ILE A 89 -1.24 3.80 -10.53
N ILE A 90 -2.29 3.08 -10.12
CA ILE A 90 -3.40 2.59 -10.96
C ILE A 90 -4.52 3.63 -11.00
N LEU A 91 -5.12 3.84 -12.17
CA LEU A 91 -6.10 4.92 -12.44
C LEU A 91 -7.53 4.66 -11.94
N ASP A 92 -7.83 3.44 -11.49
CA ASP A 92 -9.15 3.02 -10.98
C ASP A 92 -8.99 2.49 -9.55
N TYR A 93 -10.09 2.44 -8.79
CA TYR A 93 -10.12 2.06 -7.39
C TYR A 93 -10.14 0.54 -7.24
N TYR A 94 -9.16 -0.01 -6.52
CA TYR A 94 -9.00 -1.41 -6.18
C TYR A 94 -8.59 -1.52 -4.72
N ASP A 95 -9.50 -2.01 -3.87
CA ASP A 95 -9.18 -2.47 -2.53
C ASP A 95 -8.94 -3.99 -2.52
N ILE A 96 -8.49 -4.51 -1.37
CA ILE A 96 -8.22 -5.94 -1.17
C ILE A 96 -9.46 -6.80 -1.48
N LYS A 97 -10.67 -6.31 -1.20
CA LYS A 97 -11.91 -7.05 -1.45
C LYS A 97 -12.22 -7.10 -2.95
N LYS A 98 -12.16 -5.98 -3.66
CA LYS A 98 -12.34 -5.93 -5.13
C LYS A 98 -11.32 -6.81 -5.85
N LEU A 99 -10.06 -6.80 -5.41
CA LEU A 99 -8.99 -7.66 -5.97
C LEU A 99 -9.22 -9.15 -5.69
N ARG A 100 -9.58 -9.54 -4.45
CA ARG A 100 -9.88 -10.95 -4.13
C ARG A 100 -11.18 -11.46 -4.74
N SER A 101 -12.10 -10.57 -5.15
CA SER A 101 -13.36 -10.90 -5.82
C SER A 101 -13.30 -10.88 -7.35
N LEU A 102 -12.10 -10.95 -7.96
CA LEU A 102 -11.95 -10.96 -9.42
C LEU A 102 -12.45 -12.27 -10.06
N ASN A 103 -13.54 -12.18 -10.83
CA ASN A 103 -14.19 -13.32 -11.50
C ASN A 103 -13.24 -14.18 -12.36
N LYS A 104 -12.20 -13.59 -12.96
CA LYS A 104 -11.22 -14.28 -13.82
C LYS A 104 -9.91 -14.62 -13.11
N LYS A 105 -9.81 -14.42 -11.78
CA LYS A 105 -8.59 -14.34 -10.97
C LYS A 105 -7.58 -13.25 -11.38
N SER A 106 -7.41 -12.94 -12.67
CA SER A 106 -6.51 -11.91 -13.19
C SER A 106 -7.25 -10.72 -13.80
N VAL A 107 -6.64 -9.53 -13.72
CA VAL A 107 -7.07 -8.28 -14.36
C VAL A 107 -5.86 -7.44 -14.78
N ILE A 108 -5.95 -6.81 -15.96
CA ILE A 108 -4.95 -5.83 -16.42
C ILE A 108 -5.41 -4.43 -16.02
N LEU A 109 -4.51 -3.67 -15.39
CA LEU A 109 -4.77 -2.39 -14.73
C LEU A 109 -4.00 -1.26 -15.42
N THR A 110 -4.69 -0.20 -15.81
CA THR A 110 -4.10 1.00 -16.42
C THR A 110 -3.46 1.88 -15.35
N THR A 111 -2.24 2.36 -15.58
CA THR A 111 -1.47 3.16 -14.62
C THR A 111 -1.26 4.61 -15.06
N LEU A 112 -0.73 5.46 -14.17
CA LEU A 112 -0.26 6.80 -14.54
C LEU A 112 0.86 6.73 -15.58
N PHE A 113 1.69 5.68 -15.62
CA PHE A 113 2.69 5.54 -16.69
C PHE A 113 2.02 5.43 -18.07
N GLN A 114 0.95 4.64 -18.19
CA GLN A 114 0.17 4.58 -19.45
C GLN A 114 -0.47 5.93 -19.77
N ALA A 115 -1.11 6.59 -18.79
CA ALA A 115 -1.76 7.88 -19.00
C ALA A 115 -0.78 9.03 -19.29
N SER A 116 0.53 8.86 -19.05
CA SER A 116 1.56 9.84 -19.41
C SER A 116 1.81 9.93 -20.93
N GLY A 117 1.42 8.90 -21.69
CA GLY A 117 1.73 8.77 -23.12
C GLY A 117 3.19 8.38 -23.42
N GLN A 118 4.04 8.18 -22.41
CA GLN A 118 5.42 7.72 -22.60
C GLN A 118 5.55 6.20 -22.77
N ALA A 119 4.56 5.44 -22.28
CA ALA A 119 4.55 3.98 -22.33
C ALA A 119 4.40 3.45 -23.77
N LYS A 120 5.14 2.38 -24.09
CA LYS A 120 5.00 1.64 -25.35
C LYS A 120 4.18 0.36 -25.11
N GLY A 121 3.16 0.11 -25.93
CA GLY A 121 2.35 -1.10 -25.85
C GLY A 121 1.75 -1.32 -24.45
N GLU A 122 2.01 -2.48 -23.84
CA GLU A 122 1.51 -2.85 -22.51
C GLU A 122 2.43 -2.45 -21.35
N GLN A 123 3.52 -1.70 -21.62
CA GLN A 123 4.50 -1.28 -20.62
C GLN A 123 3.91 -0.44 -19.47
N GLY A 124 2.86 0.32 -19.72
CA GLY A 124 2.15 1.13 -18.73
C GLY A 124 1.04 0.39 -17.99
N PHE A 125 0.93 -0.93 -18.13
CA PHE A 125 -0.10 -1.71 -17.47
C PHE A 125 0.48 -2.72 -16.47
N VAL A 126 -0.28 -2.93 -15.39
CA VAL A 126 0.03 -3.90 -14.34
C VAL A 126 -0.97 -5.04 -14.40
N ASN A 127 -0.51 -6.28 -14.40
CA ASN A 127 -1.35 -7.44 -14.18
C ASN A 127 -1.50 -7.68 -12.67
N ALA A 128 -2.72 -7.71 -12.15
CA ALA A 128 -3.03 -8.16 -10.80
C ALA A 128 -3.71 -9.53 -10.86
N THR A 129 -3.19 -10.53 -10.15
CA THR A 129 -3.67 -11.92 -10.18
C THR A 129 -3.86 -12.50 -8.78
N VAL A 130 -5.02 -13.08 -8.53
CA VAL A 130 -5.34 -13.89 -7.34
C VAL A 130 -4.79 -15.29 -7.53
N MET A 131 -3.85 -15.68 -6.67
CA MET A 131 -3.23 -17.01 -6.65
C MET A 131 -4.14 -18.04 -5.96
N ASP A 132 -3.86 -19.33 -6.15
CA ASP A 132 -4.67 -20.41 -5.58
C ASP A 132 -4.65 -20.47 -4.04
N ASN A 133 -3.65 -19.86 -3.40
CA ASN A 133 -3.60 -19.68 -1.95
C ASN A 133 -4.37 -18.43 -1.43
N GLY A 134 -4.97 -17.63 -2.32
CA GLY A 134 -5.72 -16.41 -1.99
C GLY A 134 -4.87 -15.14 -1.85
N ASP A 135 -3.55 -15.22 -2.06
CA ASP A 135 -2.69 -14.05 -2.21
C ASP A 135 -3.02 -13.30 -3.50
N VAL A 136 -2.81 -11.98 -3.51
CA VAL A 136 -2.84 -11.17 -4.73
C VAL A 136 -1.41 -10.82 -5.08
N MET A 137 -1.01 -11.13 -6.31
CA MET A 137 0.29 -10.78 -6.88
C MET A 137 0.09 -9.70 -7.95
N PHE A 138 1.09 -8.85 -8.11
CA PHE A 138 1.20 -7.87 -9.19
C PHE A 138 2.45 -8.17 -10.03
N GLY A 139 2.43 -7.71 -11.27
CA GLY A 139 3.57 -7.76 -12.18
C GLY A 139 3.31 -6.90 -13.41
N SER A 140 4.30 -6.76 -14.31
CA SER A 140 4.08 -6.07 -15.58
C SER A 140 3.07 -6.85 -16.44
N ALA A 141 2.24 -6.13 -17.21
CA ALA A 141 1.34 -6.75 -18.16
C ALA A 141 2.02 -7.13 -19.50
N VAL A 142 3.27 -6.69 -19.73
CA VAL A 142 4.01 -6.98 -20.98
C VAL A 142 4.10 -8.52 -21.17
N PRO A 143 3.84 -9.06 -22.38
CA PRO A 143 3.86 -10.50 -22.61
C PRO A 143 5.19 -11.17 -22.20
N GLY A 144 5.10 -12.28 -21.47
CA GLY A 144 6.27 -12.99 -20.93
C GLY A 144 6.76 -12.47 -19.57
N SER A 145 6.15 -11.43 -19.01
CA SER A 145 6.46 -10.94 -17.66
C SER A 145 6.05 -11.93 -16.57
N ILE A 146 6.74 -11.83 -15.43
CA ILE A 146 6.40 -12.55 -14.19
C ILE A 146 5.53 -11.69 -13.27
N LEU A 147 4.90 -12.35 -12.30
CA LEU A 147 4.31 -11.70 -11.12
C LEU A 147 5.39 -11.67 -10.03
N ASP A 148 5.81 -10.48 -9.62
CA ASP A 148 7.02 -10.24 -8.80
C ASP A 148 6.77 -9.43 -7.52
N SER A 149 5.56 -8.91 -7.31
CA SER A 149 5.20 -8.15 -6.10
C SER A 149 3.94 -8.69 -5.42
N LYS A 150 3.97 -8.87 -4.10
CA LYS A 150 2.86 -9.37 -3.28
C LYS A 150 2.08 -8.25 -2.61
N LEU A 151 0.75 -8.36 -2.62
CA LEU A 151 -0.12 -7.59 -1.74
C LEU A 151 0.04 -8.07 -0.28
N ILE A 152 0.52 -7.18 0.59
CA ILE A 152 0.68 -7.44 2.02
C ILE A 152 -0.59 -7.03 2.78
N ASP A 153 -0.93 -5.74 2.74
CA ASP A 153 -2.04 -5.16 3.49
C ASP A 153 -2.63 -3.91 2.79
N SER A 154 -3.52 -3.21 3.51
CA SER A 154 -4.07 -1.92 3.08
C SER A 154 -3.68 -0.85 4.10
N VAL A 155 -2.89 0.11 3.64
CA VAL A 155 -2.45 1.28 4.41
C VAL A 155 -3.62 2.24 4.65
N ALA A 156 -4.44 2.47 3.61
CA ALA A 156 -5.64 3.30 3.72
C ALA A 156 -6.70 2.89 2.67
N THR A 157 -7.97 3.07 3.00
CA THR A 157 -9.08 2.87 2.04
C THR A 157 -10.15 3.92 2.27
N HIS A 158 -10.40 4.75 1.27
CA HIS A 158 -11.54 5.65 1.16
C HIS A 158 -12.37 5.16 -0.04
N PRO A 159 -13.46 4.41 0.19
CA PRO A 159 -14.21 3.72 -0.87
C PRO A 159 -14.54 4.62 -2.06
N TYR A 160 -14.38 4.08 -3.27
CA TYR A 160 -14.60 4.74 -4.57
C TYR A 160 -13.64 5.89 -4.91
N ASN A 161 -12.79 6.35 -3.99
CA ASN A 161 -11.89 7.49 -4.19
C ASN A 161 -10.40 7.12 -4.15
N ILE A 162 -9.91 6.58 -3.05
CA ILE A 162 -8.50 6.16 -2.95
C ILE A 162 -8.34 4.87 -2.18
N SER A 163 -7.54 3.96 -2.75
CA SER A 163 -7.00 2.79 -2.07
C SER A 163 -5.48 2.93 -2.02
N VAL A 164 -4.87 2.72 -0.85
CA VAL A 164 -3.41 2.63 -0.70
C VAL A 164 -3.09 1.24 -0.19
N LEU A 165 -2.43 0.45 -1.03
CA LEU A 165 -2.15 -0.96 -0.82
C LEU A 165 -0.66 -1.16 -0.63
N HIS A 166 -0.24 -1.83 0.44
CA HIS A 166 1.16 -2.14 0.68
C HIS A 166 1.58 -3.35 -0.17
N ILE A 167 2.65 -3.22 -0.95
CA ILE A 167 3.30 -4.33 -1.64
C ILE A 167 4.75 -4.50 -1.20
N ASP A 168 5.26 -5.74 -1.23
CA ASP A 168 6.61 -6.09 -0.73
C ASP A 168 7.78 -5.64 -1.63
N SER A 169 7.54 -5.48 -2.93
CA SER A 169 8.57 -5.19 -3.93
C SER A 169 8.06 -4.23 -5.02
N SER A 170 8.97 -3.55 -5.71
CA SER A 170 8.64 -2.79 -6.91
C SER A 170 8.39 -3.72 -8.11
N ILE A 171 7.30 -3.51 -8.83
CA ILE A 171 7.02 -4.20 -10.10
C ILE A 171 8.12 -3.88 -11.13
N ARG A 172 8.71 -4.91 -11.74
CA ARG A 172 9.73 -4.71 -12.79
C ARG A 172 9.20 -3.95 -13.99
N PHE A 173 9.93 -2.91 -14.37
CA PHE A 173 9.69 -2.18 -15.62
C PHE A 173 10.23 -3.00 -16.81
N MET A 174 9.35 -3.38 -17.73
CA MET A 174 9.67 -4.25 -18.89
C MET A 174 9.57 -3.48 -20.20
N ASN A 175 10.51 -3.69 -21.13
CA ASN A 175 10.42 -3.13 -22.48
C ASN A 175 9.67 -4.11 -23.41
N PRO A 176 8.67 -3.66 -24.19
CA PRO A 176 7.85 -4.53 -25.03
C PRO A 176 8.57 -5.07 -26.27
N ASP A 177 9.77 -4.56 -26.57
CA ASP A 177 10.65 -5.02 -27.66
C ASP A 177 11.62 -6.13 -27.22
N GLY A 178 11.51 -6.62 -25.98
CA GLY A 178 12.36 -7.69 -25.47
C GLY A 178 13.76 -7.25 -25.07
N SER A 179 14.05 -5.94 -25.04
CA SER A 179 15.25 -5.42 -24.40
C SER A 179 15.14 -5.56 -22.87
N PHE A 180 15.60 -6.71 -22.37
CA PHE A 180 15.79 -6.93 -20.94
C PHE A 180 16.92 -6.02 -20.44
N ASP A 181 16.58 -4.80 -20.02
CA ASP A 181 17.45 -3.99 -19.16
C ASP A 181 17.54 -4.67 -17.79
N VAL A 182 18.33 -5.74 -17.76
CA VAL A 182 18.79 -6.35 -16.52
C VAL A 182 19.71 -5.32 -15.88
N GLY A 183 19.16 -4.57 -14.93
CA GLY A 183 19.88 -3.79 -13.93
C GLY A 183 20.70 -4.67 -12.98
N SER A 184 21.48 -5.59 -13.54
CA SER A 184 22.57 -6.25 -12.85
C SER A 184 23.72 -5.27 -12.79
N SER A 185 24.08 -4.84 -11.59
CA SER A 185 25.40 -4.27 -11.31
C SER A 185 26.47 -5.37 -11.37
N SER A 186 26.53 -6.08 -12.49
CA SER A 186 27.69 -6.85 -12.91
C SER A 186 28.70 -5.87 -13.47
N LYS A 187 29.30 -5.07 -12.56
CA LYS A 187 30.63 -4.51 -12.78
C LYS A 187 31.50 -5.64 -13.32
N PRO A 188 32.11 -5.52 -14.51
CA PRO A 188 32.94 -6.58 -15.05
C PRO A 188 33.99 -6.98 -14.02
N LEU A 189 34.00 -8.27 -13.65
CA LEU A 189 35.08 -8.81 -12.84
C LEU A 189 36.38 -8.59 -13.63
N PRO A 190 37.49 -8.14 -13.01
CA PRO A 190 38.75 -7.99 -13.71
C PRO A 190 39.13 -9.29 -14.44
N PRO A 191 39.75 -9.23 -15.63
CA PRO A 191 40.16 -10.43 -16.35
C PRO A 191 41.04 -11.31 -15.45
N GLN A 192 40.54 -12.49 -15.10
CA GLN A 192 41.32 -13.49 -14.39
C GLN A 192 42.41 -13.99 -15.37
N PRO A 193 43.69 -14.04 -14.98
CA PRO A 193 44.74 -14.53 -15.85
C PRO A 193 44.51 -16.01 -16.21
N PRO A 194 45.08 -16.49 -17.34
CA PRO A 194 44.88 -17.87 -17.79
C PRO A 194 45.34 -18.89 -16.75
N ASN A 195 44.72 -20.06 -16.76
CA ASN A 195 45.07 -21.16 -15.87
C ASN A 195 46.53 -21.59 -16.10
N ASP A 196 47.32 -21.61 -15.03
CA ASP A 196 48.44 -22.55 -14.89
C ASP A 196 47.91 -23.75 -14.09
N ASP A 197 48.02 -24.95 -14.68
CA ASP A 197 47.46 -26.18 -14.13
C ASP A 197 48.38 -26.80 -13.06
N ASP A 198 48.27 -26.36 -11.81
CA ASP A 198 48.86 -27.04 -10.64
C ASP A 198 47.93 -26.91 -9.40
N TYR A 199 46.96 -27.81 -9.29
CA TYR A 199 46.11 -27.95 -8.09
C TYR A 199 46.69 -29.01 -7.15
N GLU A 200 47.60 -28.60 -6.27
CA GLU A 200 47.93 -29.40 -5.09
C GLU A 200 46.80 -29.24 -4.04
N PHE A 201 46.23 -30.36 -3.60
CA PHE A 201 44.94 -30.40 -2.89
C PHE A 201 45.16 -30.21 -1.38
N ASP A 202 45.38 -28.97 -0.94
CA ASP A 202 45.44 -28.65 0.49
C ASP A 202 44.08 -28.92 1.17
N GLU A 203 44.07 -29.93 2.03
CA GLU A 203 42.89 -30.40 2.76
C GLU A 203 42.42 -29.32 3.77
N PRO A 204 41.12 -28.95 3.81
CA PRO A 204 40.64 -27.93 4.73
C PRO A 204 40.76 -28.42 6.19
N PRO A 205 41.29 -27.61 7.13
CA PRO A 205 41.49 -28.02 8.50
C PRO A 205 40.16 -28.34 9.20
N SER A 206 40.04 -29.57 9.69
CA SER A 206 38.84 -30.05 10.39
C SER A 206 38.56 -29.27 11.69
N PRO A 207 37.28 -29.02 12.04
CA PRO A 207 36.93 -28.38 13.30
C PRO A 207 37.23 -29.30 14.50
N PRO A 208 37.74 -28.77 15.63
CA PRO A 208 38.12 -29.59 16.78
C PRO A 208 36.88 -30.18 17.48
N SER A 209 36.75 -31.51 17.41
CA SER A 209 35.75 -32.27 18.18
C SER A 209 36.20 -32.43 19.64
N SER A 210 35.44 -31.86 20.57
CA SER A 210 35.70 -31.96 22.01
C SER A 210 35.15 -33.26 22.62
N THR A 211 35.89 -34.35 22.47
CA THR A 211 35.61 -35.60 23.20
C THR A 211 36.35 -35.65 24.54
N THR A 212 35.63 -35.43 25.64
CA THR A 212 36.08 -35.85 26.98
C THR A 212 35.25 -37.06 27.41
N LYS A 213 35.91 -38.18 27.71
CA LYS A 213 35.27 -39.44 28.12
C LYS A 213 34.65 -39.34 29.54
N PRO A 214 33.67 -40.20 29.89
CA PRO A 214 32.93 -40.10 31.14
C PRO A 214 33.63 -40.80 32.32
N VAL A 215 33.28 -40.36 33.53
CA VAL A 215 33.49 -41.10 34.79
C VAL A 215 32.12 -41.36 35.43
N VAL A 216 32.00 -42.48 36.14
CA VAL A 216 30.75 -43.20 36.44
C VAL A 216 30.34 -43.04 37.92
N ALA A 217 29.04 -42.80 38.16
CA ALA A 217 28.22 -43.08 39.36
C ALA A 217 28.74 -42.59 40.74
N ASP A 218 27.94 -42.53 41.82
CA ASP A 218 26.60 -43.06 42.10
C ASP A 218 25.87 -42.21 43.18
N ALA A 219 24.54 -42.43 43.33
CA ALA A 219 23.65 -42.25 44.49
C ALA A 219 23.81 -41.01 45.45
N THR A 220 22.75 -40.40 46.01
CA THR A 220 21.48 -41.01 46.45
C THR A 220 20.35 -39.96 46.57
N ALA A 221 19.09 -40.44 46.60
CA ALA A 221 17.84 -39.68 46.64
C ALA A 221 17.56 -38.86 47.92
N ALA A 222 16.72 -37.81 47.78
CA ALA A 222 15.59 -37.54 48.69
C ALA A 222 14.58 -36.50 48.13
N THR A 223 13.44 -37.03 47.69
CA THR A 223 12.06 -36.50 47.77
C THR A 223 11.75 -35.35 48.75
N ALA A 224 11.02 -34.31 48.29
CA ALA A 224 9.65 -33.96 48.75
C ALA A 224 9.12 -32.62 48.16
N LYS A 225 7.80 -32.51 47.98
CA LYS A 225 7.05 -31.28 47.57
C LYS A 225 6.15 -30.80 48.75
N PRO A 226 5.32 -29.74 48.63
CA PRO A 226 5.31 -28.56 49.51
C PRO A 226 4.20 -28.56 50.59
N PRO A 227 4.10 -27.50 51.42
CA PRO A 227 2.90 -26.61 51.38
C PRO A 227 3.27 -25.10 51.42
N SER A 228 2.53 -24.17 50.77
CA SER A 228 1.30 -23.47 51.23
C SER A 228 1.51 -22.57 52.47
N ALA A 229 1.01 -21.34 52.68
CA ALA A 229 0.39 -20.26 51.90
C ALA A 229 -0.08 -19.17 52.92
N ALA A 230 0.05 -17.86 52.64
CA ALA A 230 -0.77 -16.74 53.20
C ALA A 230 -0.39 -15.40 52.51
N THR A 231 -1.23 -14.61 51.83
CA THR A 231 -2.23 -13.59 52.30
C THR A 231 -1.69 -12.56 53.33
N ALA A 232 -1.91 -11.23 53.27
CA ALA A 232 -2.78 -10.40 52.41
C ALA A 232 -2.46 -8.86 52.43
N LYS A 233 -2.65 -8.15 51.28
CA LYS A 233 -3.39 -6.84 51.07
C LYS A 233 -2.91 -5.51 51.77
N PRO A 234 -3.60 -4.35 51.59
CA PRO A 234 -3.66 -3.35 50.48
C PRO A 234 -2.88 -2.01 50.73
N PRO A 235 -2.82 -1.07 49.75
CA PRO A 235 -2.21 0.26 49.91
C PRO A 235 -3.13 1.32 50.57
N SER A 236 -2.53 2.39 51.12
CA SER A 236 -3.21 3.56 51.70
C SER A 236 -2.80 4.87 51.00
N ALA A 237 -3.67 5.89 51.08
CA ALA A 237 -3.61 7.12 50.30
C ALA A 237 -3.08 8.34 51.09
N ALA A 238 -2.72 9.40 50.36
CA ALA A 238 -2.62 10.78 50.87
C ALA A 238 -3.10 11.79 49.80
N LYS A 239 -3.68 12.93 50.21
CA LYS A 239 -4.39 13.91 49.37
C LYS A 239 -4.06 15.37 49.78
N ALA A 240 -4.37 16.33 48.88
CA ALA A 240 -4.53 17.81 49.03
C ALA A 240 -3.24 18.66 48.93
N ASN A 241 -3.23 19.90 48.37
CA ASN A 241 -4.19 20.66 47.52
C ASN A 241 -3.43 21.82 46.79
N SER A 242 -3.76 22.31 45.58
CA SER A 242 -4.65 23.46 45.28
C SER A 242 -4.39 23.97 43.83
N THR A 243 -5.39 24.11 42.94
CA THR A 243 -6.26 25.30 42.66
C THR A 243 -5.68 26.35 41.68
N SER A 244 -6.18 26.37 40.42
CA SER A 244 -6.69 27.56 39.68
C SER A 244 -6.85 27.30 38.16
N GLY A 245 -7.82 27.97 37.51
CA GLY A 245 -7.84 28.15 36.04
C GLY A 245 -9.03 27.50 35.30
N VAL A 246 -10.14 28.23 35.15
CA VAL A 246 -11.32 27.83 34.37
C VAL A 246 -11.19 28.22 32.89
N SER A 247 -11.54 27.33 31.98
CA SER A 247 -12.28 27.66 30.73
C SER A 247 -12.84 26.40 30.09
N ALA A 248 -14.16 26.27 30.07
CA ALA A 248 -14.87 25.24 29.32
C ALA A 248 -15.34 25.84 27.98
N ILE A 249 -15.07 25.17 26.87
CA ILE A 249 -15.64 25.51 25.56
C ILE A 249 -16.83 24.58 25.32
N SER A 250 -18.01 25.15 25.14
CA SER A 250 -19.24 24.38 24.91
C SER A 250 -19.31 23.84 23.49
N THR A 251 -19.80 22.61 23.37
CA THR A 251 -20.18 21.99 22.10
C THR A 251 -21.45 22.65 21.53
N PRO A 252 -21.48 23.06 20.25
CA PRO A 252 -22.73 23.41 19.59
C PRO A 252 -23.51 22.14 19.23
N ASN A 253 -24.79 22.15 19.59
CA ASN A 253 -25.71 21.02 19.45
C ASN A 253 -26.25 20.96 18.00
N PHE A 254 -25.87 19.95 17.22
CA PHE A 254 -26.39 19.75 15.86
C PHE A 254 -27.78 19.10 15.90
N ALA A 255 -28.82 19.94 15.91
CA ALA A 255 -30.20 19.49 15.75
C ALA A 255 -30.43 18.96 14.31
N SER A 256 -30.56 17.64 14.18
CA SER A 256 -30.85 16.96 12.91
C SER A 256 -32.34 17.07 12.56
N ALA A 257 -32.67 18.01 11.66
CA ALA A 257 -34.01 18.11 11.09
C ALA A 257 -34.28 16.98 10.09
N PHE A 258 -34.99 15.94 10.53
CA PHE A 258 -35.54 14.92 9.64
C PHE A 258 -36.67 15.50 8.79
N VAL A 259 -36.37 15.81 7.52
CA VAL A 259 -37.41 16.14 6.53
C VAL A 259 -38.07 14.83 6.08
N ILE A 260 -39.16 14.46 6.75
CA ILE A 260 -40.02 13.35 6.35
C ILE A 260 -40.86 13.82 5.15
N SER A 261 -40.37 13.55 3.93
CA SER A 261 -41.16 13.76 2.72
C SER A 261 -42.10 12.57 2.49
N SER A 262 -43.23 12.59 3.18
CA SER A 262 -44.35 11.69 2.89
C SER A 262 -45.21 12.27 1.76
N PHE A 263 -44.94 11.89 0.51
CA PHE A 263 -45.88 12.16 -0.58
C PHE A 263 -46.77 10.96 -0.86
N TRP A 264 -48.07 11.15 -0.60
CA TRP A 264 -49.09 10.13 -0.70
C TRP A 264 -49.46 9.78 -2.15
N LEU A 265 -49.85 8.53 -2.34
CA LEU A 265 -50.43 7.97 -3.55
C LEU A 265 -51.90 8.42 -3.68
N PHE A 266 -52.28 8.95 -4.85
CA PHE A 266 -53.69 9.09 -5.24
C PHE A 266 -53.91 8.86 -6.74
N MET A 267 -55.01 8.17 -7.07
CA MET A 267 -55.43 7.77 -8.41
C MET A 267 -56.26 8.85 -9.11
N THR A 268 -56.14 8.94 -10.45
CA THR A 268 -57.24 9.02 -11.45
C THR A 268 -56.58 8.90 -12.83
N VAL A 269 -56.83 7.89 -13.66
CA VAL A 269 -58.05 7.62 -14.45
C VAL A 269 -58.52 8.83 -15.26
N TRP A 270 -57.99 8.95 -16.48
CA TRP A 270 -58.79 9.03 -17.71
C TRP A 270 -58.00 8.41 -18.87
#